data_AF-A0A9P9SQ71-F1
#
_entry.id   AF-A0A9P9SQ71-F1
#
_cell.length_a   1.000
_cell.length_b   1.000
_cell.length_c   1.000
_cell.angle_alpha   90.00
_cell.angle_beta   90.00
_cell.angle_gamma   90.00
#
_symmetry.space_group_name_H-M   'P 1'
#
loop_
_entity.id
_entity.type
_entity.pdbx_description
1 polymer ?
#
loop_
_entity_poly.entity_id
_entity_poly.type
_entity_poly.pdbx_seq_one_letter_code
_entity_poly.pdbx_strand_id
1 'polypeptide(L)'
;LVDVALRASCEVNNILDAYKATEHDVEALWYVLRDVEANVRNLLRYIAEFKKSKYAVENFEILSETVTGFLTGFVDVILALRRLFLSKPAEKVK
;
A
#
# COMPACT_ATOMS: atom_id res chain seq x y z
N LEU A 1 31.16 21.56 27.69
CA LEU A 1 31.44 21.22 26.27
C LEU A 1 31.26 19.72 26.01
N VAL A 2 31.98 18.85 26.74
CA VAL A 2 31.86 17.38 26.60
C VAL A 2 30.43 16.87 26.84
N ASP A 3 29.78 17.29 27.92
CA ASP A 3 28.39 16.90 28.23
C ASP A 3 27.34 17.32 27.18
N VAL A 4 27.57 18.47 26.54
CA VAL A 4 26.68 18.98 25.49
C VAL A 4 26.87 18.17 24.22
N ALA A 5 28.13 17.85 23.88
CA ALA A 5 28.45 16.99 22.74
C ALA A 5 27.87 15.57 22.92
N LEU A 6 27.97 15.00 24.12
CA LEU A 6 27.44 13.66 24.41
C LEU A 6 25.91 13.59 24.24
N ARG A 7 25.17 14.59 24.75
CA ARG A 7 23.72 14.65 24.59
C ARG A 7 23.31 14.81 23.13
N ALA A 8 23.96 15.69 22.39
CA ALA A 8 23.71 15.87 20.97
C ALA A 8 23.97 14.58 20.18
N SER A 9 25.05 13.84 20.50
CA SER A 9 25.33 12.54 19.87
C SER A 9 24.25 11.49 20.18
N CYS A 10 23.73 11.44 21.41
CA CYS A 10 22.61 10.57 21.75
C CYS A 10 21.34 10.93 20.97
N GLU A 11 21.00 12.21 20.86
CA GLU A 11 19.83 12.66 20.09
C GLU A 11 19.95 12.31 18.60
N VAL A 12 21.13 12.52 18.00
CA VAL A 12 21.40 12.15 16.61
C VAL A 12 21.26 10.64 16.39
N ASN A 13 21.77 9.82 17.31
CA ASN A 13 21.61 8.37 17.22
C ASN A 13 20.14 7.94 17.33
N ASN A 14 19.37 8.56 18.22
CA ASN A 14 17.93 8.29 18.34
C ASN A 14 17.17 8.66 17.06
N ILE A 15 17.51 9.81 16.45
CA ILE A 15 16.93 10.21 15.15
C ILE A 15 17.31 9.21 14.05
N LEU A 16 18.57 8.76 14.02
CA LEU A 16 19.04 7.81 13.03
C LEU A 16 18.34 6.44 13.17
N ASP A 17 18.12 5.98 14.39
CA ASP A 17 17.42 4.71 14.62
C ASP A 17 15.92 4.82 14.29
N ALA A 18 15.28 5.96 14.60
CA ALA A 18 13.91 6.23 14.16
C ALA A 18 13.80 6.28 12.62
N TYR A 19 14.80 6.85 11.95
CA TYR A 19 14.87 6.89 10.49
C TYR A 19 15.00 5.48 9.88
N LYS A 20 15.89 4.64 10.42
CA LYS A 20 16.02 3.24 9.99
C LYS A 20 14.74 2.44 10.20
N ALA A 21 14.07 2.65 11.34
CA ALA A 21 12.77 2.02 11.61
C ALA A 21 11.72 2.48 10.59
N THR A 22 11.71 3.77 10.23
CA THR A 22 10.83 4.32 9.20
C THR A 22 11.07 3.68 7.83
N GLU A 23 12.34 3.44 7.44
CA GLU A 23 12.67 2.73 6.19
C GLU A 23 12.06 1.32 6.15
N HIS A 24 12.22 0.57 7.26
CA HIS A 24 11.62 -0.76 7.39
C HIS A 24 10.08 -0.72 7.36
N ASP A 25 9.47 0.25 8.04
CA ASP A 25 8.01 0.42 8.06
C ASP A 25 7.45 0.78 6.67
N VAL A 26 8.18 1.61 5.91
CA VAL A 26 7.85 1.93 4.52
C VAL A 26 7.97 0.69 3.62
N GLU A 27 9.01 -0.14 3.81
CA GLU A 27 9.15 -1.39 3.08
C GLU A 27 8.04 -2.40 3.42
N ALA A 28 7.69 -2.54 4.70
CA ALA A 28 6.58 -3.38 5.13
C ALA A 28 5.24 -2.90 4.54
N LEU A 29 4.99 -1.58 4.56
CA LEU A 29 3.82 -0.97 3.95
C LEU A 29 3.76 -1.23 2.44
N TRP A 30 4.90 -1.23 1.74
CA TRP A 30 4.97 -1.57 0.32
C TRP A 30 4.48 -2.99 0.04
N TYR A 31 4.96 -3.98 0.79
CA TYR A 31 4.52 -5.36 0.62
C TYR A 31 3.03 -5.52 0.89
N VAL A 32 2.51 -4.89 1.95
CA VAL A 32 1.08 -4.89 2.27
C VAL A 32 0.26 -4.26 1.14
N LEU A 33 0.67 -3.08 0.63
CA LEU A 33 -0.02 -2.40 -0.46
C LEU A 33 -0.06 -3.25 -1.73
N ARG A 34 1.03 -3.96 -2.07
CA ARG A 34 1.09 -4.87 -3.22
C ARG A 34 0.11 -6.03 -3.08
N ASP A 35 0.05 -6.65 -1.91
CA ASP A 35 -0.83 -7.80 -1.68
C ASP A 35 -2.31 -7.38 -1.67
N VAL A 36 -2.61 -6.21 -1.11
CA VAL A 36 -3.95 -5.59 -1.18
C VAL A 36 -4.32 -5.26 -2.63
N GLU A 37 -3.41 -4.67 -3.42
CA GLU A 37 -3.62 -4.39 -4.86
C GLU A 37 -4.03 -5.67 -5.62
N ALA A 38 -3.31 -6.77 -5.39
CA ALA A 38 -3.58 -8.06 -6.02
C ALA A 38 -4.96 -8.62 -5.62
N ASN A 39 -5.31 -8.55 -4.34
CA ASN A 39 -6.61 -9.03 -3.83
C ASN A 39 -7.77 -8.22 -4.42
N VAL A 40 -7.65 -6.90 -4.48
CA VAL A 40 -8.69 -6.03 -5.06
C VAL A 40 -8.86 -6.31 -6.55
N ARG A 41 -7.78 -6.49 -7.30
CA ARG A 41 -7.84 -6.91 -8.71
C ARG A 41 -8.53 -8.26 -8.89
N ASN A 42 -8.24 -9.22 -8.02
CA ASN A 42 -8.87 -10.54 -8.06
C ASN A 42 -10.38 -10.45 -7.80
N LEU A 43 -10.78 -9.62 -6.84
CA LEU A 43 -12.18 -9.39 -6.52
C LEU A 43 -12.93 -8.70 -7.67
N LEU A 44 -12.32 -7.69 -8.29
CA LEU A 44 -12.87 -7.04 -9.49
C LEU A 44 -13.08 -8.04 -10.64
N ARG A 45 -12.11 -8.92 -10.88
CA ARG A 45 -12.25 -9.99 -11.88
C ARG A 45 -13.40 -10.94 -11.53
N TYR A 46 -13.49 -11.37 -10.27
CA TYR A 46 -14.57 -12.24 -9.82
C TYR A 46 -15.94 -11.60 -10.02
N ILE A 47 -16.11 -10.32 -9.69
CA ILE A 47 -17.35 -9.58 -9.90
C ILE A 47 -17.69 -9.51 -11.40
N ALA A 48 -16.71 -9.23 -12.26
CA ALA A 48 -16.91 -9.19 -13.70
C ALA A 48 -17.31 -10.56 -14.30
N GLU A 49 -16.78 -11.66 -13.76
CA GLU A 49 -17.18 -13.01 -14.14
C GLU A 49 -18.58 -13.35 -13.63
N PHE A 50 -18.89 -12.98 -12.38
CA PHE A 50 -20.20 -13.20 -11.79
C PHE A 50 -21.30 -12.43 -12.54
N LYS A 51 -21.05 -11.18 -12.97
CA LYS A 51 -22.02 -10.41 -13.78
C LYS A 51 -22.40 -11.11 -15.08
N LYS A 52 -21.54 -11.97 -15.64
CA LYS A 52 -21.81 -12.77 -16.84
C LYS A 52 -22.51 -14.10 -16.56
N SER A 53 -22.65 -14.47 -15.29
CA SER A 53 -23.26 -15.72 -14.87
C SER A 53 -24.78 -15.65 -14.91
N LYS A 54 -25.44 -16.77 -15.21
CA LYS A 54 -26.90 -16.94 -15.15
C LYS A 54 -27.50 -16.73 -13.75
N TYR A 55 -26.65 -16.66 -12.71
CA TYR A 55 -27.05 -16.43 -11.32
C TYR A 55 -27.00 -14.95 -10.90
N ALA A 56 -26.62 -14.05 -11.81
CA ALA A 56 -26.71 -12.62 -11.57
C ALA A 56 -28.18 -12.19 -11.52
N VAL A 57 -28.73 -12.10 -10.31
CA VAL A 57 -30.07 -11.56 -10.06
C VAL A 57 -30.02 -10.04 -10.25
N GLU A 58 -31.13 -9.40 -10.59
CA GLU A 58 -31.23 -7.95 -10.85
C GLU A 58 -30.63 -7.07 -9.72
N ASN A 59 -30.82 -7.48 -8.44
CA ASN A 59 -30.20 -6.83 -7.27
C ASN A 59 -28.67 -6.93 -7.22
N PHE A 60 -28.08 -7.91 -7.91
CA PHE A 60 -26.64 -8.04 -8.02
C PHE A 60 -26.06 -6.98 -8.95
N GLU A 61 -26.82 -6.47 -9.92
CA GLU A 61 -26.28 -5.53 -10.91
C GLU A 61 -25.91 -4.18 -10.28
N ILE A 62 -26.81 -3.60 -9.48
CA ILE A 62 -26.57 -2.35 -8.73
C ILE A 62 -25.47 -2.53 -7.67
N LEU A 63 -25.50 -3.66 -6.95
CA LEU A 63 -24.47 -3.98 -5.96
C LEU A 63 -23.10 -4.17 -6.61
N SER A 64 -23.05 -4.84 -7.77
CA SER A 64 -21.81 -5.08 -8.52
C SER A 64 -21.19 -3.78 -9.02
N GLU A 65 -21.98 -2.82 -9.49
CA GLU A 65 -21.49 -1.52 -9.95
C GLU A 65 -20.97 -0.67 -8.80
N THR A 66 -21.71 -0.63 -7.68
CA THR A 66 -21.28 0.08 -6.46
C THR A 66 -19.98 -0.48 -5.91
N VAL A 67 -19.88 -1.81 -5.80
CA VAL A 67 -18.68 -2.49 -5.31
C VAL A 67 -17.52 -2.32 -6.29
N THR A 68 -17.76 -2.43 -7.59
CA THR A 68 -16.74 -2.21 -8.62
C THR A 68 -16.19 -0.78 -8.52
N GLY A 69 -17.06 0.23 -8.46
CA GLY A 69 -16.67 1.63 -8.34
C GLY A 69 -15.83 1.91 -7.10
N PHE A 70 -16.24 1.39 -5.94
CA PHE A 70 -15.48 1.50 -4.70
C PHE A 70 -14.09 0.85 -4.81
N LEU A 71 -14.03 -0.38 -5.33
CA LEU A 71 -12.78 -1.12 -5.49
C LEU A 71 -11.83 -0.45 -6.50
N THR A 72 -12.35 0.10 -7.60
CA THR A 72 -11.56 0.85 -8.57
C THR A 72 -10.96 2.11 -7.93
N GLY A 73 -11.75 2.90 -7.20
CA GLY A 73 -11.25 4.08 -6.49
C GLY A 73 -10.19 3.70 -5.43
N PHE A 74 -10.33 2.54 -4.80
CA PHE A 74 -9.35 2.04 -3.85
C PHE A 74 -8.03 1.62 -4.54
N VAL A 75 -8.08 1.01 -5.72
CA VAL A 75 -6.88 0.74 -6.55
C VAL A 75 -6.16 2.03 -6.91
N ASP A 76 -6.88 3.09 -7.29
CA ASP A 76 -6.28 4.38 -7.63
C ASP A 76 -5.54 5.00 -6.43
N VAL A 77 -6.13 4.89 -5.22
CA VAL A 77 -5.47 5.31 -3.97
C VAL A 77 -4.22 4.47 -3.71
N ILE A 78 -4.28 3.14 -3.85
CA ILE A 78 -3.11 2.27 -3.68
C ILE A 78 -2.01 2.68 -4.66
N LEU A 79 -2.33 2.89 -5.94
CA LEU A 79 -1.36 3.30 -6.95
C LEU A 79 -0.77 4.69 -6.66
N ALA A 80 -1.57 5.62 -6.14
CA ALA A 80 -1.11 6.93 -5.72
C ALA A 80 -0.14 6.84 -4.53
N LEU A 81 -0.49 6.06 -3.49
CA LEU A 81 0.39 5.78 -2.35
C LEU A 81 1.68 5.10 -2.81
N ARG A 82 1.56 4.15 -3.74
CA ARG A 82 2.69 3.45 -4.35
C ARG A 82 3.67 4.43 -5.03
N ARG A 83 3.17 5.44 -5.74
CA ARG A 83 3.99 6.50 -6.37
C ARG A 83 4.58 7.47 -5.35
N LEU A 84 3.83 7.81 -4.30
CA LEU A 84 4.25 8.74 -3.24
C LEU A 84 5.36 8.15 -2.36
N PHE A 85 5.22 6.89 -1.98
CA PHE A 85 6.17 6.24 -1.09
C PHE A 85 7.36 5.62 -1.82
N LEU A 86 7.28 5.35 -3.14
CA LEU A 86 8.34 4.64 -3.85
C LEU A 86 8.66 5.17 -5.25
N SER A 87 9.80 5.86 -5.34
CA SER A 87 10.78 5.44 -6.33
C SER A 87 11.18 4.01 -5.95
N LYS A 88 11.09 3.03 -6.85
CA LYS A 88 11.49 1.62 -6.61
C LYS A 88 12.76 1.60 -5.72
N PRO A 89 12.82 0.86 -4.61
CA PRO A 89 14.05 0.76 -3.84
C PRO A 89 15.11 0.31 -4.83
N ALA A 90 16.19 1.08 -4.99
CA ALA A 90 17.28 0.66 -5.85
C ALA A 90 17.69 -0.72 -5.35
N GLU A 91 17.52 -1.75 -6.20
CA GLU A 91 18.16 -3.04 -5.98
C GLU A 91 19.63 -2.68 -5.77
N LYS A 92 20.11 -2.81 -4.53
CA LYS A 92 21.54 -2.64 -4.24
C LYS A 92 22.21 -3.73 -5.07
N VAL A 93 22.75 -3.33 -6.22
CA VAL A 93 23.59 -4.14 -7.09
C VAL A 93 24.69 -4.68 -6.18
N LYS A 94 24.67 -6.00 -5.97
CA LYS A 94 25.75 -6.73 -5.31
C LYS A 94 26.95 -6.81 -6.24
#